data_AF-A0A087G173-F1
#
_entry.id   AF-A0A087G173-F1
#
_cell.length_a   1.000
_cell.length_b   1.000
_cell.length_c   1.000
_cell.angle_alpha   90.00
_cell.angle_beta   90.00
_cell.angle_gamma   90.00
#
_symmetry.space_group_name_H-M   'P 1'
#
loop_
_entity.id
_entity.type
_entity.pdbx_description
1 polymer ?
#
loop_
_entity_poly.entity_id
_entity_poly.type
_entity_poly.pdbx_seq_one_letter_code
_entity_poly.pdbx_strand_id
1 'polypeptide(L)'
;ISPLLLKCDGSDMMEDAGMAEVVRKLDQACRDIGFFYVIGHGISEDLLNKVKDVSHQFFELPYEEKLKINISPATGYRPENPQGYKELMNEYIKLCTALGGSPYEFEGKMVGDPFWEMRIIGYPGVKSENEIGCGAHTDYSLLTLINQDDDKTALQVRDLAGDWISAIPIPGSFICNIGDMLKILSNGVCESTLHRVINNSPRYRVCVAFFYEPNFDGMVEPLDIFKEKYPGIKRSQVFKRLDYGEYLVNKVQTTFANLVEHN
;
A
#
# COMPACT_ATOMS: atom_id res chain seq x y z
N ILE A 1 16.02 -3.96 2.84
CA ILE A 1 15.91 -4.63 1.52
C ILE A 1 17.03 -4.27 0.53
N SER A 2 18.02 -3.44 0.90
CA SER A 2 19.08 -3.01 -0.04
C SER A 2 19.82 -4.14 -0.76
N PRO A 3 20.10 -5.30 -0.14
CA PRO A 3 20.66 -6.44 -0.86
C PRO A 3 19.78 -6.90 -2.04
N LEU A 4 18.45 -6.97 -1.87
CA LEU A 4 17.46 -7.33 -2.92
C LEU A 4 17.58 -6.43 -4.13
N LEU A 5 17.56 -5.12 -3.92
CA LEU A 5 17.54 -4.15 -5.00
C LEU A 5 18.86 -4.12 -5.80
N LEU A 6 19.99 -4.47 -5.18
CA LEU A 6 21.29 -4.47 -5.85
C LEU A 6 21.49 -5.69 -6.77
N LYS A 7 20.69 -6.75 -6.60
CA LYS A 7 20.91 -8.04 -7.27
C LYS A 7 19.64 -8.66 -7.86
N CYS A 8 18.54 -7.91 -8.01
CA CYS A 8 17.27 -8.43 -8.55
C CYS A 8 17.40 -9.07 -9.94
N ASP A 9 18.43 -8.70 -10.70
CA ASP A 9 18.66 -9.21 -12.06
C ASP A 9 19.75 -10.31 -12.15
N GLY A 10 20.27 -10.79 -11.02
CA GLY A 10 21.37 -11.77 -10.97
C GLY A 10 20.91 -13.23 -10.93
N SER A 11 21.57 -14.13 -11.68
CA SER A 11 21.25 -15.57 -11.66
C SER A 11 21.50 -16.26 -10.32
N ASP A 12 22.33 -15.65 -9.45
CA ASP A 12 22.85 -16.28 -8.22
C ASP A 12 22.22 -15.66 -6.95
N MET A 13 21.04 -15.04 -7.06
CA MET A 13 20.37 -14.32 -5.97
C MET A 13 20.24 -15.13 -4.67
N MET A 14 20.00 -16.44 -4.77
CA MET A 14 19.80 -17.31 -3.61
C MET A 14 21.11 -17.79 -2.97
N GLU A 15 22.26 -17.55 -3.60
CA GLU A 15 23.58 -17.92 -3.06
C GLU A 15 24.15 -16.84 -2.10
N ASP A 16 23.58 -15.62 -2.14
CA ASP A 16 23.93 -14.56 -1.22
C ASP A 16 23.19 -14.71 0.12
N ALA A 17 23.95 -14.92 1.20
CA ALA A 17 23.39 -15.13 2.53
C ALA A 17 22.55 -13.93 3.04
N GLY A 18 22.94 -12.70 2.69
CA GLY A 18 22.20 -11.50 3.06
C GLY A 18 20.88 -11.40 2.30
N MET A 19 20.88 -11.79 1.03
CA MET A 19 19.67 -11.89 0.22
C MET A 19 18.69 -12.90 0.78
N ALA A 20 19.16 -14.13 1.00
CA ALA A 20 18.36 -15.23 1.52
C ALA A 20 17.73 -14.87 2.88
N GLU A 21 18.46 -14.15 3.74
CA GLU A 21 17.92 -13.67 5.01
C GLU A 21 16.77 -12.67 4.81
N VAL A 22 16.91 -11.71 3.90
CA VAL A 22 15.86 -10.72 3.63
C VAL A 22 14.61 -11.39 3.05
N VAL A 23 14.77 -12.30 2.08
CA VAL A 23 13.65 -13.08 1.50
C VAL A 23 12.94 -13.87 2.59
N ARG A 24 13.68 -14.53 3.48
CA ARG A 24 13.11 -15.29 4.60
C ARG A 24 12.32 -14.41 5.57
N LYS A 25 12.82 -13.21 5.89
CA LYS A 25 12.11 -12.26 6.78
C LYS A 25 10.82 -11.75 6.14
N LEU A 26 10.85 -11.44 4.84
CA LEU A 26 9.67 -11.02 4.10
C LEU A 26 8.62 -12.15 4.02
N ASP A 27 9.04 -13.37 3.65
CA ASP A 27 8.14 -14.54 3.61
C ASP A 27 7.46 -14.79 4.97
N GLN A 28 8.23 -14.72 6.05
CA GLN A 28 7.69 -14.88 7.41
C GLN A 28 6.69 -13.78 7.76
N ALA A 29 7.05 -12.50 7.53
CA ALA A 29 6.17 -11.38 7.86
C ALA A 29 4.85 -11.41 7.06
N CYS A 30 4.90 -11.77 5.78
CA CYS A 30 3.73 -11.92 4.92
C CYS A 30 2.77 -13.01 5.41
N ARG A 31 3.30 -14.10 6.00
CA ARG A 31 2.49 -15.23 6.51
C ARG A 31 1.92 -14.99 7.89
N ASP A 32 2.66 -14.28 8.75
CA ASP A 32 2.27 -14.12 10.15
C ASP A 32 1.27 -12.98 10.35
N ILE A 33 1.65 -11.78 9.91
CA ILE A 33 0.88 -10.56 10.18
C ILE A 33 0.45 -9.88 8.87
N GLY A 34 1.17 -10.08 7.77
CA GLY A 34 0.91 -9.36 6.53
C GLY A 34 1.28 -7.87 6.59
N PHE A 35 1.95 -7.42 7.66
CA PHE A 35 2.49 -6.07 7.83
C PHE A 35 3.97 -6.14 8.22
N PHE A 36 4.78 -5.21 7.69
CA PHE A 36 6.20 -5.13 8.00
C PHE A 36 6.78 -3.76 7.68
N TYR A 37 7.93 -3.44 8.28
CA TYR A 37 8.69 -2.25 7.93
C TYR A 37 9.72 -2.57 6.86
N VAL A 38 9.88 -1.66 5.91
CA VAL A 38 10.93 -1.72 4.90
C VAL A 38 11.86 -0.54 5.10
N ILE A 39 13.14 -0.84 5.28
CA ILE A 39 14.24 0.14 5.31
C ILE A 39 15.29 -0.21 4.25
N GLY A 40 16.09 0.79 3.87
CA GLY A 40 17.11 0.63 2.85
C GLY A 40 16.51 0.30 1.48
N HIS A 41 15.34 0.86 1.18
CA HIS A 41 14.61 0.72 -0.08
C HIS A 41 15.17 1.60 -1.21
N GLY A 42 16.26 2.34 -0.99
CA GLY A 42 16.88 3.17 -2.02
C GLY A 42 16.22 4.55 -2.23
N ILE A 43 14.96 4.73 -1.83
CA ILE A 43 14.34 6.07 -1.71
C ILE A 43 14.95 6.81 -0.52
N SER A 44 15.42 8.05 -0.73
CA SER A 44 16.06 8.85 0.32
C SER A 44 15.05 9.33 1.37
N GLU A 45 15.49 9.42 2.62
CA GLU A 45 14.68 9.97 3.71
C GLU A 45 14.27 11.43 3.43
N ASP A 46 15.16 12.21 2.80
CA ASP A 46 14.85 13.57 2.34
C ASP A 46 13.67 13.60 1.37
N LEU A 47 13.55 12.64 0.45
CA LEU A 47 12.41 12.57 -0.46
C LEU A 47 11.13 12.18 0.27
N LEU A 48 11.20 11.20 1.18
CA LEU A 48 10.06 10.81 2.02
C LEU A 48 9.54 11.99 2.86
N ASN A 49 10.45 12.78 3.43
CA ASN A 49 10.12 13.96 4.22
C ASN A 49 9.52 15.07 3.35
N LYS A 50 10.12 15.38 2.19
CA LYS A 50 9.55 16.36 1.25
C LYS A 50 8.12 16.00 0.83
N VAL A 51 7.85 14.72 0.57
CA VAL A 51 6.50 14.23 0.20
C VAL A 51 5.51 14.47 1.34
N LYS A 52 5.89 14.21 2.59
CA LYS A 52 5.07 14.52 3.78
C LYS A 52 4.86 16.03 3.90
N ASP A 53 5.92 16.82 3.79
CA ASP A 53 5.88 18.28 3.95
C ASP A 53 4.96 18.95 2.92
N VAL A 54 5.09 18.62 1.63
CA VAL A 54 4.23 19.21 0.60
C VAL A 54 2.77 18.75 0.76
N SER A 55 2.56 17.56 1.32
CA SER A 55 1.21 17.05 1.61
C SER A 55 0.58 17.79 2.79
N HIS A 56 1.36 18.11 3.85
CA HIS A 56 0.91 19.02 4.92
C HIS A 56 0.56 20.39 4.36
N GLN A 57 1.46 21.01 3.58
CA GLN A 57 1.22 22.31 2.95
C GLN A 57 -0.06 22.31 2.10
N PHE A 58 -0.28 21.23 1.34
CA PHE A 58 -1.50 21.05 0.58
C PHE A 58 -2.76 21.06 1.47
N PHE A 59 -2.77 20.32 2.58
CA PHE A 59 -3.93 20.26 3.47
C PHE A 59 -4.16 21.56 4.25
N GLU A 60 -3.11 22.34 4.49
CA GLU A 60 -3.17 23.69 5.10
C GLU A 60 -3.77 24.75 4.16
N LEU A 61 -3.83 24.50 2.85
CA LEU A 61 -4.45 25.44 1.92
C LEU A 61 -5.92 25.73 2.27
N PRO A 62 -6.40 26.96 1.98
CA PRO A 62 -7.81 27.29 2.06
C PRO A 62 -8.67 26.28 1.29
N TYR A 63 -9.89 26.02 1.78
CA TYR A 63 -10.80 25.05 1.16
C TYR A 63 -11.03 25.33 -0.33
N GLU A 64 -11.19 26.60 -0.70
CA GLU A 64 -11.38 27.03 -2.10
C GLU A 64 -10.20 26.67 -3.00
N GLU A 65 -8.95 26.75 -2.49
CA GLU A 65 -7.77 26.33 -3.25
C GLU A 65 -7.72 24.81 -3.43
N LYS A 66 -8.11 24.05 -2.41
CA LYS A 66 -8.19 22.58 -2.49
C LYS A 66 -9.27 22.10 -3.46
N LEU A 67 -10.32 22.90 -3.71
CA LEU A 67 -11.35 22.57 -4.70
C LEU A 67 -10.94 22.82 -6.15
N LYS A 68 -9.88 23.61 -6.40
CA LYS A 68 -9.40 23.88 -7.77
C LYS A 68 -8.74 22.67 -8.44
N ILE A 69 -8.63 21.55 -7.74
CA ILE A 69 -7.97 20.35 -8.23
C ILE A 69 -8.81 19.75 -9.34
N ASN A 70 -8.24 19.78 -10.54
CA ASN A 70 -8.86 19.21 -11.71
C ASN A 70 -8.66 17.68 -11.70
N ILE A 71 -9.65 16.96 -11.18
CA ILE A 71 -9.68 15.50 -11.24
C ILE A 71 -10.10 15.11 -12.66
N SER A 72 -9.18 14.56 -13.44
CA SER A 72 -9.51 13.91 -14.71
C SER A 72 -8.97 12.48 -14.72
N PRO A 73 -9.59 11.55 -15.48
CA PRO A 73 -9.05 10.20 -15.65
C PRO A 73 -7.61 10.19 -16.20
N ALA A 74 -7.23 11.22 -16.98
CA ALA A 74 -5.90 11.33 -17.58
C ALA A 74 -4.84 11.93 -16.63
N THR A 75 -5.25 12.71 -15.63
CA THR A 75 -4.34 13.44 -14.74
C THR A 75 -4.38 12.97 -13.30
N GLY A 76 -5.44 12.30 -12.85
CA GLY A 76 -5.67 12.01 -11.44
C GLY A 76 -5.78 13.28 -10.59
N TYR A 77 -5.57 13.13 -9.28
CA TYR A 77 -5.54 14.24 -8.32
C TYR A 77 -4.20 14.98 -8.41
N ARG A 78 -4.15 16.10 -9.14
CA ARG A 78 -2.93 16.92 -9.30
C ARG A 78 -3.16 18.36 -8.85
N PRO A 79 -2.89 18.68 -7.57
CA PRO A 79 -2.89 20.06 -7.15
C PRO A 79 -1.72 20.81 -7.79
N GLU A 80 -1.96 22.05 -8.23
CA GLU A 80 -0.91 22.95 -8.72
C GLU A 80 -0.09 23.57 -7.59
N ASN A 81 -0.70 23.68 -6.41
CA ASN A 81 -0.12 24.21 -5.19
C ASN A 81 0.00 23.11 -4.12
N PRO A 82 1.12 23.05 -3.37
CA PRO A 82 2.29 23.93 -3.44
C PRO A 82 3.12 23.77 -4.74
N GLN A 83 3.89 24.80 -5.11
CA GLN A 83 4.73 24.78 -6.30
C GLN A 83 5.69 23.56 -6.29
N GLY A 84 5.76 22.83 -7.41
CA GLY A 84 6.62 21.64 -7.53
C GLY A 84 6.01 20.35 -6.97
N TYR A 85 4.79 20.40 -6.42
CA TYR A 85 4.08 19.22 -5.90
C TYR A 85 3.99 18.11 -6.95
N LYS A 86 3.59 18.46 -8.17
CA LYS A 86 3.41 17.50 -9.26
C LYS A 86 4.70 16.79 -9.64
N GLU A 87 5.79 17.53 -9.80
CA GLU A 87 7.10 16.99 -10.17
C GLU A 87 7.61 16.03 -9.08
N LEU A 88 7.51 16.46 -7.82
CA LEU A 88 7.91 15.66 -6.66
C LEU A 88 7.09 14.36 -6.55
N MET A 89 5.77 14.45 -6.65
CA MET A 89 4.91 13.26 -6.55
C MET A 89 5.12 12.31 -7.73
N ASN A 90 5.41 12.81 -8.93
CA ASN A 90 5.73 11.97 -10.09
C ASN A 90 7.07 11.23 -9.91
N GLU A 91 8.08 11.88 -9.33
CA GLU A 91 9.35 11.22 -8.98
C GLU A 91 9.10 10.14 -7.93
N TYR A 92 8.35 10.47 -6.87
CA TYR A 92 8.01 9.54 -5.81
C TYR A 92 7.21 8.32 -6.30
N ILE A 93 6.19 8.53 -7.14
CA ILE A 93 5.40 7.46 -7.76
C ILE A 93 6.30 6.52 -8.57
N LYS A 94 7.18 7.05 -9.42
CA LYS A 94 8.09 6.22 -10.22
C LYS A 94 8.95 5.30 -9.35
N LEU A 95 9.47 5.83 -8.24
CA LEU A 95 10.29 5.06 -7.31
C LEU A 95 9.46 4.02 -6.54
N CYS A 96 8.26 4.36 -6.10
CA CYS A 96 7.33 3.42 -5.45
C CYS A 96 6.90 2.30 -6.39
N THR A 97 6.58 2.60 -7.66
CA THR A 97 6.27 1.59 -8.67
C THR A 97 7.44 0.62 -8.86
N ALA A 98 8.68 1.12 -8.89
CA ALA A 98 9.87 0.26 -9.00
C ALA A 98 10.07 -0.66 -7.78
N LEU A 99 9.58 -0.28 -6.59
CA LEU A 99 9.60 -1.14 -5.40
C LEU A 99 8.54 -2.24 -5.40
N GLY A 100 7.47 -2.09 -6.19
CA GLY A 100 6.38 -3.07 -6.29
C GLY A 100 6.75 -4.37 -6.99
N GLY A 101 7.90 -4.40 -7.70
CA GLY A 101 8.40 -5.56 -8.41
C GLY A 101 8.54 -5.33 -9.91
N SER A 102 9.30 -6.19 -10.58
CA SER A 102 9.47 -6.14 -12.03
C SER A 102 8.22 -6.69 -12.74
N PRO A 103 7.75 -6.06 -13.84
CA PRO A 103 6.62 -6.55 -14.64
C PRO A 103 6.84 -7.96 -15.22
N TYR A 104 8.06 -8.50 -15.14
CA TYR A 104 8.44 -9.82 -15.64
C TYR A 104 8.45 -10.92 -14.57
N GLU A 105 8.36 -10.59 -13.28
CA GLU A 105 8.57 -11.55 -12.17
C GLU A 105 7.29 -12.29 -11.74
N PHE A 106 6.13 -11.73 -12.03
CA PHE A 106 4.84 -12.40 -11.83
C PHE A 106 4.33 -12.84 -13.19
N GLU A 107 3.78 -14.05 -13.28
CA GLU A 107 3.42 -14.75 -14.51
C GLU A 107 2.64 -13.88 -15.54
N GLY A 108 3.35 -13.27 -16.50
CA GLY A 108 2.78 -12.69 -17.71
C GLY A 108 2.02 -11.36 -17.55
N LYS A 109 0.80 -11.29 -18.11
CA LYS A 109 0.02 -10.04 -18.28
C LYS A 109 -0.68 -9.54 -17.00
N MET A 110 -0.62 -10.30 -15.92
CA MET A 110 -1.38 -10.04 -14.69
C MET A 110 -0.90 -8.79 -13.94
N VAL A 111 0.40 -8.51 -14.00
CA VAL A 111 1.02 -7.30 -13.41
C VAL A 111 2.07 -6.66 -14.32
N GLY A 112 2.21 -7.15 -15.56
CA GLY A 112 3.19 -6.65 -16.53
C GLY A 112 2.96 -5.19 -16.96
N ASP A 113 1.77 -4.65 -16.69
CA ASP A 113 1.41 -3.24 -16.79
C ASP A 113 0.60 -2.88 -15.52
N PRO A 114 1.28 -2.57 -14.40
CA PRO A 114 0.62 -2.49 -13.11
C PRO A 114 -0.24 -1.24 -13.01
N PHE A 115 -1.51 -1.44 -12.65
CA PHE A 115 -2.33 -0.35 -12.15
C PHE A 115 -1.78 0.07 -10.79
N TRP A 116 -1.86 1.36 -10.47
CA TRP A 116 -1.47 1.85 -9.15
C TRP A 116 -2.45 2.92 -8.71
N GLU A 117 -2.72 2.95 -7.41
CA GLU A 117 -3.46 4.01 -6.77
C GLU A 117 -2.54 4.70 -5.76
N MET A 118 -2.69 6.01 -5.59
CA MET A 118 -2.03 6.72 -4.51
C MET A 118 -3.05 7.60 -3.80
N ARG A 119 -3.11 7.47 -2.48
CA ARG A 119 -3.97 8.27 -1.60
C ARG A 119 -3.10 9.14 -0.70
N ILE A 120 -3.35 10.45 -0.77
CA ILE A 120 -2.82 11.42 0.18
C ILE A 120 -3.94 11.69 1.18
N ILE A 121 -3.71 11.35 2.45
CA ILE A 121 -4.74 11.33 3.49
C ILE A 121 -4.33 12.27 4.61
N GLY A 122 -5.21 13.22 4.93
CA GLY A 122 -5.06 14.18 6.02
C GLY A 122 -6.05 13.87 7.14
N TYR A 123 -5.54 13.76 8.36
CA TYR A 123 -6.34 13.56 9.57
C TYR A 123 -6.24 14.84 10.42
N PRO A 124 -7.36 15.58 10.60
CA PRO A 124 -7.39 16.76 11.47
C PRO A 124 -6.95 16.46 12.89
N GLY A 125 -6.42 17.47 13.58
CA GLY A 125 -6.12 17.36 15.00
C GLY A 125 -7.39 17.15 15.83
N VAL A 126 -7.35 16.24 16.78
CA VAL A 126 -8.48 15.88 17.65
C VAL A 126 -8.15 16.13 19.12
N LYS A 127 -9.18 16.42 19.91
CA LYS A 127 -9.07 16.63 21.36
C LYS A 127 -9.54 15.40 22.17
N SER A 128 -10.37 14.59 21.55
CA SER A 128 -10.88 13.32 22.07
C SER A 128 -9.88 12.20 21.84
N GLU A 129 -9.90 11.22 22.74
CA GLU A 129 -9.17 9.97 22.56
C GLU A 129 -10.00 8.98 21.74
N ASN A 130 -9.30 8.11 21.02
CA ASN A 130 -9.82 7.01 20.23
C ASN A 130 -10.73 7.42 19.05
N GLU A 131 -10.48 8.58 18.44
CA GLU A 131 -11.20 8.99 17.24
C GLU A 131 -10.88 8.06 16.07
N ILE A 132 -11.91 7.57 15.39
CA ILE A 132 -11.73 6.69 14.23
C ILE A 132 -11.38 7.57 13.04
N GLY A 133 -10.10 7.58 12.67
CA GLY A 133 -9.63 8.22 11.43
C GLY A 133 -9.98 7.37 10.21
N CYS A 134 -9.87 6.04 10.32
CA CYS A 134 -10.28 5.10 9.30
C CYS A 134 -10.72 3.80 9.98
N GLY A 135 -11.90 3.28 9.59
CA GLY A 135 -12.46 2.04 10.14
C GLY A 135 -11.61 0.81 9.85
N ALA A 136 -11.91 -0.31 10.51
CA ALA A 136 -11.23 -1.58 10.27
C ALA A 136 -11.53 -2.10 8.86
N HIS A 137 -10.49 -2.37 8.07
CA HIS A 137 -10.60 -2.88 6.69
C HIS A 137 -9.35 -3.68 6.28
N THR A 138 -9.43 -4.35 5.14
CA THR A 138 -8.28 -4.89 4.40
C THR A 138 -8.09 -4.08 3.12
N ASP A 139 -6.87 -4.10 2.61
CA ASP A 139 -6.57 -3.50 1.31
C ASP A 139 -6.90 -4.47 0.18
N TYR A 140 -7.38 -3.93 -0.93
CA TYR A 140 -7.74 -4.71 -2.11
C TYR A 140 -6.53 -5.01 -3.01
N SER A 141 -5.35 -4.56 -2.63
CA SER A 141 -4.16 -4.51 -3.47
C SER A 141 -3.30 -5.76 -3.42
N LEU A 142 -2.15 -5.73 -4.11
CA LEU A 142 -1.08 -6.69 -3.91
C LEU A 142 -0.23 -6.28 -2.70
N LEU A 143 0.24 -5.04 -2.73
CA LEU A 143 1.14 -4.46 -1.75
C LEU A 143 0.80 -2.98 -1.57
N THR A 144 0.75 -2.53 -0.32
CA THR A 144 0.62 -1.12 0.03
C THR A 144 1.92 -0.62 0.65
N LEU A 145 2.39 0.56 0.25
CA LEU A 145 3.52 1.28 0.84
C LEU A 145 2.99 2.54 1.54
N ILE A 146 3.25 2.67 2.83
CA ILE A 146 2.76 3.77 3.67
C ILE A 146 3.93 4.63 4.14
N ASN A 147 3.95 5.87 3.68
CA ASN A 147 4.80 6.94 4.22
C ASN A 147 3.93 7.84 5.11
N GLN A 148 4.28 7.98 6.38
CA GLN A 148 3.47 8.70 7.37
C GLN A 148 4.34 9.57 8.26
N ASP A 149 3.73 10.52 8.96
CA ASP A 149 4.41 11.31 10.00
C ASP A 149 5.11 10.41 11.03
N ASP A 150 6.35 10.77 11.37
CA ASP A 150 7.21 9.96 12.22
C ASP A 150 6.86 10.07 13.72
N ASP A 151 6.07 11.08 14.09
CA ASP A 151 5.78 11.44 15.47
C ASP A 151 4.35 11.10 15.93
N LYS A 152 3.58 10.38 15.11
CA LYS A 152 2.17 10.06 15.37
C LYS A 152 1.83 8.60 15.12
N THR A 153 1.72 7.82 16.21
CA THR A 153 1.27 6.42 16.17
C THR A 153 -0.26 6.36 16.09
N ALA A 154 -0.80 6.08 14.90
CA ALA A 154 -2.24 6.02 14.67
C ALA A 154 -2.70 4.74 13.97
N LEU A 155 -1.87 4.15 13.10
CA LEU A 155 -2.17 2.91 12.41
C LEU A 155 -2.13 1.74 13.39
N GLN A 156 -3.17 0.91 13.38
CA GLN A 156 -3.26 -0.32 14.15
C GLN A 156 -3.57 -1.50 13.25
N VAL A 157 -2.92 -2.62 13.52
CA VAL A 157 -3.05 -3.88 12.78
C VAL A 157 -3.62 -4.93 13.73
N ARG A 158 -4.54 -5.76 13.25
CA ARG A 158 -5.13 -6.83 14.06
C ARG A 158 -4.37 -8.13 13.84
N ASP A 159 -3.75 -8.67 14.88
CA ASP A 159 -3.01 -9.93 14.77
C ASP A 159 -3.95 -11.15 14.69
N LEU A 160 -3.34 -12.34 14.58
CA LEU A 160 -4.06 -13.62 14.52
C LEU A 160 -4.78 -13.99 15.82
N ALA A 161 -4.37 -13.44 16.97
CA ALA A 161 -5.08 -13.59 18.24
C ALA A 161 -6.32 -12.69 18.32
N GLY A 162 -6.40 -11.69 17.43
CA GLY A 162 -7.49 -10.74 17.35
C GLY A 162 -7.20 -9.42 18.06
N ASP A 163 -5.98 -9.23 18.57
CA ASP A 163 -5.52 -8.06 19.30
C ASP A 163 -5.05 -6.96 18.34
N TRP A 164 -5.26 -5.70 18.73
CA TRP A 164 -4.82 -4.54 17.96
C TRP A 164 -3.42 -4.09 18.38
N ILE A 165 -2.48 -4.16 17.44
CA ILE A 165 -1.09 -3.76 17.61
C ILE A 165 -0.85 -2.43 16.91
N SER A 166 -0.27 -1.47 17.62
CA SER A 166 0.11 -0.18 17.05
C SER A 166 1.34 -0.29 16.15
N ALA A 167 1.25 0.23 14.93
CA ALA A 167 2.37 0.36 14.03
C ALA A 167 3.12 1.68 14.32
N ILE A 168 4.16 1.58 15.15
CA ILE A 168 4.98 2.73 15.57
C ILE A 168 5.78 3.24 14.36
N PRO A 169 5.67 4.54 13.99
CA PRO A 169 6.44 5.08 12.88
C PRO A 169 7.95 4.96 13.10
N ILE A 170 8.68 4.60 12.04
CA ILE A 170 10.14 4.53 12.03
C ILE A 170 10.63 5.49 10.93
N PRO A 171 11.43 6.52 11.27
CA PRO A 171 11.99 7.44 10.28
C PRO A 171 12.73 6.72 9.15
N GLY A 172 12.58 7.21 7.93
CA GLY A 172 13.23 6.64 6.75
C GLY A 172 12.74 5.24 6.36
N SER A 173 11.56 4.82 6.84
CA SER A 173 10.95 3.54 6.50
C SER A 173 9.61 3.69 5.80
N PHE A 174 9.22 2.63 5.09
CA PHE A 174 7.81 2.37 4.78
C PHE A 174 7.23 1.41 5.79
N ILE A 175 5.98 1.64 6.18
CA ILE A 175 5.13 0.54 6.64
C ILE A 175 4.50 -0.08 5.39
N CYS A 176 4.65 -1.39 5.24
CA CYS A 176 4.10 -2.12 4.13
C CYS A 176 3.06 -3.12 4.61
N ASN A 177 2.05 -3.38 3.78
CA ASN A 177 1.14 -4.48 4.01
C ASN A 177 0.70 -5.18 2.74
N ILE A 178 0.34 -6.45 2.92
CA ILE A 178 -0.19 -7.30 1.88
C ILE A 178 -1.70 -7.09 1.79
N GLY A 179 -2.20 -6.98 0.55
CA GLY A 179 -3.62 -6.87 0.27
C GLY A 179 -4.25 -8.19 -0.19
N ASP A 180 -5.55 -8.13 -0.45
CA ASP A 180 -6.39 -9.29 -0.78
C ASP A 180 -5.91 -10.02 -2.04
N MET A 181 -5.35 -9.30 -3.03
CA MET A 181 -4.93 -9.93 -4.29
C MET A 181 -3.72 -10.84 -4.07
N LEU A 182 -2.74 -10.41 -3.29
CA LEU A 182 -1.57 -11.25 -3.02
C LEU A 182 -1.93 -12.41 -2.08
N LYS A 183 -2.93 -12.24 -1.20
CA LYS A 183 -3.54 -13.36 -0.47
C LYS A 183 -4.15 -14.40 -1.42
N ILE A 184 -4.88 -13.97 -2.45
CA ILE A 184 -5.44 -14.89 -3.46
C ILE A 184 -4.33 -15.57 -4.25
N LEU A 185 -3.37 -14.81 -4.79
CA LEU A 185 -2.26 -15.34 -5.59
C LEU A 185 -1.43 -16.37 -4.82
N SER A 186 -1.19 -16.13 -3.54
CA SER A 186 -0.44 -17.02 -2.66
C SER A 186 -1.26 -18.22 -2.15
N ASN A 187 -2.48 -18.43 -2.68
CA ASN A 187 -3.39 -19.49 -2.24
C ASN A 187 -3.69 -19.44 -0.73
N GLY A 188 -3.76 -18.22 -0.16
CA GLY A 188 -4.01 -17.99 1.26
C GLY A 188 -2.80 -18.20 2.18
N VAL A 189 -1.60 -18.33 1.62
CA VAL A 189 -0.36 -18.41 2.42
C VAL A 189 -0.01 -17.06 3.03
N CYS A 190 -0.11 -15.97 2.26
CA CYS A 190 0.02 -14.62 2.77
C CYS A 190 -1.30 -14.13 3.35
N GLU A 191 -1.25 -13.38 4.44
CA GLU A 191 -2.45 -12.85 5.09
C GLU A 191 -2.65 -11.37 4.74
N SER A 192 -3.87 -11.05 4.29
CA SER A 192 -4.37 -9.68 4.15
C SER A 192 -5.08 -9.32 5.43
N THR A 193 -4.50 -8.39 6.18
CA THR A 193 -4.80 -8.23 7.61
C THR A 193 -5.62 -6.99 7.88
N LEU A 194 -6.63 -7.15 8.75
CA LEU A 194 -7.46 -6.04 9.19
C LEU A 194 -6.61 -4.97 9.86
N HIS A 195 -6.74 -3.74 9.39
CA HIS A 195 -6.07 -2.59 9.95
C HIS A 195 -7.03 -1.41 10.04
N ARG A 196 -6.73 -0.47 10.93
CA ARG A 196 -7.54 0.74 11.19
C ARG A 196 -6.63 1.91 11.55
N VAL A 197 -7.18 3.11 11.51
CA VAL A 197 -6.49 4.32 12.00
C VAL A 197 -7.27 4.88 13.18
N ILE A 198 -6.61 4.92 14.33
CA ILE A 198 -7.10 5.60 15.54
C ILE A 198 -6.30 6.89 15.69
N ASN A 199 -6.95 8.02 15.52
CA ASN A 199 -6.32 9.33 15.65
C ASN A 199 -6.47 9.81 17.09
N ASN A 200 -5.33 10.04 17.74
CA ASN A 200 -5.25 10.62 19.08
C ASN A 200 -4.47 11.93 19.11
N SER A 201 -4.05 12.42 17.93
CA SER A 201 -3.12 13.55 17.85
C SER A 201 -3.86 14.88 17.89
N PRO A 202 -3.46 15.83 18.74
CA PRO A 202 -3.98 17.21 18.68
C PRO A 202 -3.44 17.98 17.47
N ARG A 203 -2.39 17.46 16.82
CA ARG A 203 -1.79 18.03 15.60
C ARG A 203 -2.25 17.27 14.37
N TYR A 204 -2.33 17.97 13.24
CA TYR A 204 -2.67 17.37 11.95
C TYR A 204 -1.70 16.23 11.60
N ARG A 205 -2.23 15.11 11.11
CA ARG A 205 -1.45 13.96 10.67
C ARG A 205 -1.62 13.76 9.18
N VAL A 206 -0.53 13.53 8.46
CA VAL A 206 -0.57 13.15 7.05
C VAL A 206 -0.04 11.73 6.85
N CYS A 207 -0.61 11.06 5.85
CA CYS A 207 -0.23 9.75 5.38
C CYS A 207 -0.32 9.72 3.86
N VAL A 208 0.70 9.19 3.19
CA VAL A 208 0.72 8.92 1.76
C VAL A 208 0.80 7.41 1.56
N ALA A 209 -0.30 6.82 1.11
CA ALA A 209 -0.41 5.40 0.84
C ALA A 209 -0.34 5.17 -0.68
N PHE A 210 0.62 4.35 -1.12
CA PHE A 210 0.76 3.91 -2.49
C PHE A 210 0.35 2.45 -2.58
N PHE A 211 -0.60 2.14 -3.45
CA PHE A 211 -1.15 0.80 -3.65
C PHE A 211 -0.63 0.27 -4.98
N TYR A 212 0.09 -0.84 -4.90
CA TYR A 212 0.47 -1.62 -6.07
C TYR A 212 -0.63 -2.64 -6.35
N GLU A 213 -1.28 -2.49 -7.50
CA GLU A 213 -2.47 -3.24 -7.87
C GLU A 213 -2.15 -4.23 -9.00
N PRO A 214 -2.95 -5.29 -9.18
CA PRO A 214 -2.96 -6.03 -10.45
C PRO A 214 -3.29 -5.12 -11.63
N ASN A 215 -2.99 -5.58 -12.85
CA ASN A 215 -3.53 -4.94 -14.05
C ASN A 215 -5.06 -4.88 -13.96
N PHE A 216 -5.66 -3.76 -14.38
CA PHE A 216 -7.11 -3.55 -14.31
C PHE A 216 -7.88 -4.65 -15.03
N ASP A 217 -7.43 -5.08 -16.21
CA ASP A 217 -8.03 -6.18 -16.98
C ASP A 217 -7.46 -7.57 -16.58
N GLY A 218 -6.74 -7.63 -15.46
CA GLY A 218 -6.07 -8.82 -14.96
C GLY A 218 -7.03 -9.80 -14.31
N MET A 219 -6.87 -11.08 -14.63
CA MET A 219 -7.55 -12.18 -13.94
C MET A 219 -6.67 -12.66 -12.79
N VAL A 220 -7.16 -12.58 -11.56
CA VAL A 220 -6.43 -12.98 -10.35
C VAL A 220 -6.91 -14.35 -9.88
N GLU A 221 -5.98 -15.29 -9.75
CA GLU A 221 -6.24 -16.64 -9.23
C GLU A 221 -5.00 -17.22 -8.55
N PRO A 222 -5.13 -18.22 -7.66
CA PRO A 222 -3.98 -18.83 -7.02
C PRO A 222 -2.95 -19.36 -8.03
N LEU A 223 -1.69 -18.94 -7.86
CA LEU A 223 -0.58 -19.34 -8.71
C LEU A 223 -0.31 -20.85 -8.56
N ASP A 224 0.13 -21.50 -9.65
CA ASP A 224 0.37 -22.94 -9.69
C ASP A 224 1.40 -23.38 -8.63
N ILE A 225 2.50 -22.64 -8.48
CA ILE A 225 3.53 -22.92 -7.48
C ILE A 225 2.97 -22.97 -6.05
N PHE A 226 1.99 -22.11 -5.71
CA PHE A 226 1.37 -22.10 -4.40
C PHE A 226 0.32 -23.21 -4.25
N LYS A 227 -0.41 -23.55 -5.32
CA LYS A 227 -1.33 -24.70 -5.32
C LYS A 227 -0.59 -26.02 -5.14
N GLU A 228 0.57 -26.17 -5.79
CA GLU A 228 1.40 -27.37 -5.72
C GLU A 228 2.11 -27.50 -4.36
N LYS A 229 2.72 -26.42 -3.89
CA LYS A 229 3.48 -26.41 -2.62
C LYS A 229 2.57 -26.43 -1.39
N TYR A 230 1.39 -25.84 -1.50
CA TYR A 230 0.42 -25.70 -0.41
C TYR A 230 -0.98 -26.09 -0.89
N PRO A 231 -1.26 -27.40 -1.11
CA PRO A 231 -2.55 -27.85 -1.61
C PRO A 231 -3.63 -27.60 -0.55
N GLY A 232 -4.37 -26.49 -0.70
CA GLY A 232 -5.58 -26.13 0.06
C GLY A 232 -5.43 -26.22 1.58
N ILE A 233 -4.77 -25.24 2.20
CA ILE A 233 -4.52 -25.20 3.65
C ILE A 233 -5.81 -25.29 4.48
N LYS A 234 -6.97 -24.83 3.95
CA LYS A 234 -8.31 -25.02 4.54
C LYS A 234 -9.40 -25.16 3.46
N ARG A 235 -10.32 -26.12 3.60
CA ARG A 235 -11.51 -26.28 2.72
C ARG A 235 -12.40 -25.03 2.64
N SER A 236 -12.30 -24.11 3.59
CA SER A 236 -13.06 -22.86 3.66
C SER A 236 -12.45 -21.68 2.87
N GLN A 237 -11.29 -21.86 2.23
CA GLN A 237 -10.56 -20.81 1.50
C GLN A 237 -10.34 -21.21 0.04
N VAL A 238 -11.38 -21.68 -0.64
CA VAL A 238 -11.32 -21.91 -2.08
C VAL A 238 -11.43 -20.55 -2.78
N PHE A 239 -10.31 -20.01 -3.22
CA PHE A 239 -10.28 -18.80 -4.03
C PHE A 239 -10.66 -19.16 -5.47
N LYS A 240 -11.66 -18.46 -5.99
CA LYS A 240 -12.04 -18.55 -7.40
C LYS A 240 -11.29 -17.49 -8.18
N ARG A 241 -11.09 -17.76 -9.46
CA ARG A 241 -10.62 -16.79 -10.44
C ARG A 241 -11.51 -15.54 -10.40
N LEU A 242 -10.87 -14.38 -10.31
CA LEU A 242 -11.49 -13.07 -10.10
C LEU A 242 -11.09 -12.14 -11.26
N ASP A 243 -12.03 -11.39 -11.80
CA ASP A 243 -11.75 -10.22 -12.65
C ASP A 243 -11.45 -9.02 -11.74
N TYR A 244 -10.23 -8.49 -11.79
CA TYR A 244 -9.80 -7.45 -10.85
C TYR A 244 -10.50 -6.11 -11.11
N GLY A 245 -10.70 -5.71 -12.36
CA GLY A 245 -11.39 -4.48 -12.72
C GLY A 245 -12.85 -4.48 -12.25
N GLU A 246 -13.57 -5.58 -12.47
CA GLU A 246 -14.95 -5.72 -11.97
C GLU A 246 -14.99 -5.68 -10.43
N TYR A 247 -14.05 -6.38 -9.78
CA TYR A 247 -13.93 -6.37 -8.32
C TYR A 247 -13.70 -4.96 -7.77
N LEU A 248 -12.74 -4.22 -8.34
CA LEU A 248 -12.38 -2.88 -7.93
C LEU A 248 -13.54 -1.90 -8.13
N VAL A 249 -14.19 -1.91 -9.30
CA VAL A 249 -15.34 -1.04 -9.58
C VAL A 249 -16.47 -1.28 -8.58
N ASN A 250 -16.83 -2.53 -8.31
CA ASN A 250 -17.86 -2.88 -7.34
C ASN A 250 -17.53 -2.37 -5.93
N LYS A 251 -16.27 -2.50 -5.51
CA LYS A 251 -15.79 -2.01 -4.21
C LYS A 251 -15.84 -0.49 -4.11
N VAL A 252 -15.35 0.22 -5.13
CA VAL A 252 -15.37 1.68 -5.20
C VAL A 252 -16.82 2.19 -5.19
N GLN A 253 -17.71 1.62 -6.00
CA GLN A 253 -19.13 2.00 -6.04
C GLN A 253 -19.83 1.77 -4.69
N THR A 254 -19.52 0.69 -3.99
CA THR A 254 -20.08 0.43 -2.65
C THR A 254 -19.55 1.41 -1.61
N THR A 255 -18.25 1.72 -1.67
CA THR A 255 -17.59 2.61 -0.70
C THR A 255 -17.98 4.07 -0.88
N PHE A 256 -18.21 4.49 -2.12
CA PHE A 256 -18.51 5.87 -2.50
C PHE A 256 -19.91 6.05 -3.09
N ALA A 257 -20.86 5.18 -2.75
CA ALA A 257 -22.23 5.19 -3.30
C ALA A 257 -22.87 6.59 -3.26
N ASN A 258 -22.61 7.36 -2.19
CA ASN A 258 -23.16 8.71 -1.99
C ASN A 258 -22.51 9.80 -2.87
N LEU A 259 -21.38 9.54 -3.53
CA LEU A 259 -20.73 10.48 -4.45
C LEU A 259 -21.20 10.30 -5.90
N VAL A 260 -21.76 9.12 -6.24
CA VAL A 260 -22.24 8.82 -7.60
C VAL A 260 -23.62 9.44 -7.87
N GLU A 261 -24.44 9.65 -6.83
CA GLU A 261 -25.80 10.22 -6.96
C GLU A 261 -25.82 11.75 -7.21
N HIS A 262 -24.66 12.42 -7.28
CA HIS A 262 -24.57 13.88 -7.38
C HIS A 262 -23.82 14.41 -8.63
N ASN A 263 -23.59 13.56 -9.64
CA ASN A 263 -23.10 13.99 -10.96
C ASN A 263 -24.12 13.73 -12.06
#